data_AF-A0AA36HCG5-F1
#
_entry.id   AF-A0AA36HCG5-F1
#
_cell.length_a   1.000
_cell.length_b   1.000
_cell.length_c   1.000
_cell.angle_alpha   90.00
_cell.angle_beta   90.00
_cell.angle_gamma   90.00
#
_symmetry.space_group_name_H-M   'P 1'
#
loop_
_entity.id
_entity.type
_entity.pdbx_description
1 polymer ?
#
loop_
_entity_poly.entity_id
_entity_poly.type
_entity_poly.pdbx_seq_one_letter_code
_entity_poly.pdbx_strand_id
1 'polypeptide(L)'
;MLVFITCPTLSYWAVFQIETCDFFYDHDLRIWRFGGHTCSVILSIYIDMIYNISLFVLIAFFDLVTLLKLQTIRKNTSSSKFCAAPAAEEMKHKKEVKLFAQAFLISIVNSVMCICFNWISAYIPKGFCLFLCTTYAWELSHVLVGFILIWFNPEIRRHLVGVQHFLNYLTNPTSTIDILHMSNHAPSRN
;
A
#
# COMPACT_ATOMS: atom_id res chain seq x y z
N MET A 1 -2.58 14.63 -10.95
CA MET A 1 -2.82 13.59 -9.92
C MET A 1 -1.91 13.75 -8.72
N LEU A 2 -0.59 13.87 -8.90
CA LEU A 2 0.37 14.10 -7.81
C LEU A 2 0.05 15.33 -6.94
N VAL A 3 -0.13 16.52 -7.54
CA VAL A 3 -0.49 17.76 -6.81
C VAL A 3 -1.78 17.60 -6.01
N PHE A 4 -2.78 16.91 -6.57
CA PHE A 4 -4.07 16.68 -5.93
C PHE A 4 -3.97 15.76 -4.71
N ILE A 5 -2.95 14.92 -4.62
CA ILE A 5 -2.70 14.02 -3.49
C ILE A 5 -1.72 14.67 -2.49
N THR A 6 -0.73 15.40 -2.99
CA THR A 6 0.30 16.03 -2.15
C THR A 6 -0.23 17.24 -1.40
N CYS A 7 -1.11 18.05 -2.00
CA CYS A 7 -1.66 19.22 -1.31
C CYS A 7 -2.49 18.84 -0.06
N PRO A 8 -3.44 17.88 -0.12
CA PRO A 8 -4.19 17.44 1.07
C PRO A 8 -3.32 16.77 2.14
N THR A 9 -2.31 16.00 1.74
CA THR A 9 -1.42 15.32 2.70
C THR A 9 -0.52 16.31 3.43
N LEU A 10 0.01 17.31 2.72
CA LEU A 10 0.78 18.39 3.32
C LEU A 10 -0.08 19.26 4.25
N SER A 11 -1.32 19.56 3.85
CA SER A 11 -2.22 20.32 4.71
C SER A 11 -2.60 19.54 5.96
N TYR A 12 -2.83 18.23 5.85
CA TYR A 12 -3.08 17.37 7.01
C TYR A 12 -1.88 17.34 7.96
N TRP A 13 -0.66 17.17 7.42
CA TRP A 13 0.56 17.18 8.22
C TRP A 13 0.77 18.52 8.96
N ALA A 14 0.48 19.65 8.32
CA ALA A 14 0.62 20.96 8.93
C ALA A 14 -0.28 21.17 10.16
N VAL A 15 -1.43 20.47 10.24
CA VAL A 15 -2.33 20.55 11.41
C VAL A 15 -1.65 20.02 12.68
N PHE A 16 -0.78 19.01 12.56
CA PHE A 16 -0.03 18.46 13.70
C PHE A 16 1.10 19.36 14.22
N GLN A 17 1.44 20.43 13.50
CA GLN A 17 2.42 21.42 13.97
C GLN A 17 1.80 22.46 14.92
N ILE A 18 0.48 22.43 15.12
CA ILE A 18 -0.23 23.33 16.03
C ILE A 18 -0.13 22.78 17.46
N GLU A 19 0.31 23.59 18.42
CA GLU A 19 0.60 23.24 19.83
C GLU A 19 -0.55 22.58 20.62
N THR A 20 -1.76 22.49 20.05
CA THR A 20 -2.94 21.89 20.71
C THR A 20 -3.48 20.66 19.98
N CYS A 21 -2.83 20.27 18.88
CA CYS A 21 -3.26 19.21 17.97
C CYS A 21 -2.25 18.06 17.97
N ASP A 22 -1.87 17.60 19.17
CA ASP A 22 -0.80 16.62 19.32
C ASP A 22 -1.25 15.20 19.01
N PHE A 23 -0.40 14.47 18.29
CA PHE A 23 -0.45 13.02 18.13
C PHE A 23 0.90 12.46 18.56
N PHE A 24 0.94 11.82 19.71
CA PHE A 24 2.19 11.41 20.36
C PHE A 24 2.16 9.96 20.80
N TYR A 25 3.36 9.42 20.97
CA TYR A 25 3.55 8.07 21.48
C TYR A 25 3.63 8.10 23.00
N ASP A 26 2.68 7.44 23.65
CA ASP A 26 2.65 7.25 25.11
C ASP A 26 3.57 6.08 25.47
N HIS A 27 4.67 6.35 26.17
CA HIS A 27 5.65 5.32 26.53
C HIS A 27 5.15 4.34 27.60
N ASP A 28 4.22 4.75 28.46
CA ASP A 28 3.70 3.91 29.56
C ASP A 28 2.74 2.86 28.99
N LEU A 29 1.87 3.30 28.10
CA LEU A 29 0.89 2.44 27.41
C LEU A 29 1.45 1.80 26.14
N ARG A 30 2.59 2.30 25.64
CA ARG A 30 3.22 1.92 24.36
C ARG A 30 2.30 2.09 23.17
N ILE A 31 1.43 3.09 23.18
CA ILE A 31 0.45 3.32 22.11
C ILE A 31 0.59 4.74 21.57
N TRP A 32 0.29 4.90 20.28
CA TRP A 32 0.02 6.22 19.73
C TRP A 32 -1.36 6.69 20.16
N ARG A 33 -1.45 7.91 20.71
CA ARG A 33 -2.70 8.49 21.15
C ARG A 33 -2.79 9.98 20.82
N PHE A 34 -4.01 10.45 20.66
CA PHE A 34 -4.34 11.86 20.54
C PHE A 34 -4.28 12.54 21.93
N GLY A 35 -3.84 13.78 21.96
CA GLY A 35 -3.84 14.63 23.15
C GLY A 35 -5.25 14.94 23.67
N GLY A 36 -5.34 15.46 24.90
CA GLY A 36 -6.61 15.76 25.56
C GLY A 36 -7.25 17.10 25.16
N HIS A 37 -6.57 17.89 24.34
CA HIS A 37 -7.07 19.20 23.89
C HIS A 37 -8.17 19.06 22.83
N THR A 38 -9.09 20.03 22.78
CA THR A 38 -10.25 20.02 21.86
C THR A 38 -9.86 19.81 20.40
N CYS A 39 -8.75 20.39 19.93
CA CYS A 39 -8.28 20.18 18.56
C CYS A 39 -7.92 18.70 18.29
N SER A 40 -7.14 18.09 19.17
CA SER A 40 -6.71 16.69 19.02
C SER A 40 -7.89 15.72 19.13
N VAL A 41 -8.88 16.00 19.97
CA VAL A 41 -10.13 15.22 20.06
C VAL A 41 -10.95 15.33 18.78
N ILE A 42 -11.12 16.54 18.23
CA ILE A 42 -11.80 16.75 16.93
C ILE A 42 -11.07 15.97 15.84
N LEU A 43 -9.74 16.03 15.80
CA LEU A 43 -8.95 15.34 14.80
C LEU A 43 -9.09 13.81 14.90
N SER A 44 -9.07 13.27 16.11
CA SER A 44 -9.33 11.86 16.37
C SER A 44 -10.72 11.43 15.90
N ILE A 45 -11.77 12.17 16.26
CA ILE A 45 -13.15 11.76 15.94
C ILE A 45 -13.46 11.95 14.46
N TYR A 46 -13.18 13.13 13.89
CA TYR A 46 -13.63 13.46 12.54
C TYR A 46 -12.71 12.89 11.46
N ILE A 47 -11.39 12.95 11.68
CA ILE A 47 -10.43 12.50 10.67
C ILE A 47 -10.09 11.02 10.89
N ASP A 48 -9.70 10.64 12.10
CA ASP A 48 -9.22 9.27 12.33
C ASP A 48 -10.36 8.24 12.37
N MET A 49 -11.52 8.61 12.90
CA MET A 49 -12.67 7.69 12.99
C MET A 49 -13.68 7.89 11.85
N ILE A 50 -14.35 9.04 11.76
CA ILE A 50 -15.48 9.23 10.81
C ILE A 50 -15.00 9.16 9.36
N TYR A 51 -13.93 9.87 9.01
CA TYR A 51 -13.43 9.88 7.63
C TYR A 51 -12.90 8.51 7.21
N ASN A 52 -12.09 7.83 8.03
CA ASN A 52 -11.59 6.49 7.71
C ASN A 52 -12.72 5.46 7.60
N ILE A 53 -13.73 5.48 8.48
CA ILE A 53 -14.89 4.58 8.39
C ILE A 53 -15.70 4.88 7.12
N SER A 54 -15.94 6.14 6.80
CA SER A 54 -16.69 6.53 5.60
C SER A 54 -15.96 6.11 4.32
N LEU A 55 -14.66 6.36 4.26
CA LEU A 55 -13.80 5.96 3.16
C LEU A 55 -13.78 4.43 3.01
N PHE A 56 -13.73 3.70 4.12
CA PHE A 56 -13.81 2.25 4.13
C PHE A 56 -15.14 1.73 3.55
N VAL A 57 -16.28 2.25 4.02
CA VAL A 57 -17.61 1.86 3.50
C VAL A 57 -17.71 2.11 2.00
N LEU A 58 -17.19 3.24 1.51
CA LEU A 58 -17.17 3.56 0.09
C LEU A 58 -16.30 2.57 -0.70
N ILE A 59 -15.08 2.27 -0.24
CA ILE A 59 -14.19 1.30 -0.91
C ILE A 59 -14.85 -0.08 -0.93
N ALA A 60 -15.39 -0.56 0.19
CA ALA A 60 -16.06 -1.85 0.27
C ALA A 60 -17.26 -1.93 -0.69
N PHE A 61 -18.02 -0.84 -0.84
CA PHE A 61 -19.09 -0.75 -1.82
C PHE A 61 -18.57 -0.87 -3.27
N PHE A 62 -17.53 -0.11 -3.64
CA PHE A 62 -16.94 -0.18 -4.98
C PHE A 62 -16.33 -1.55 -5.29
N ASP A 63 -15.66 -2.17 -4.31
CA ASP A 63 -15.11 -3.52 -4.44
C ASP A 63 -16.22 -4.55 -4.67
N LEU A 64 -17.33 -4.46 -3.93
CA LEU A 64 -18.49 -5.34 -4.10
C LEU A 64 -19.13 -5.15 -5.48
N VAL A 65 -19.37 -3.91 -5.92
CA VAL A 65 -19.92 -3.63 -7.25
C VAL A 65 -19.00 -4.18 -8.34
N THR A 66 -17.69 -4.02 -8.18
CA THR A 66 -16.70 -4.53 -9.14
C THR A 66 -16.68 -6.05 -9.17
N LEU A 67 -16.73 -6.73 -8.01
CA LEU A 67 -16.88 -8.18 -7.91
C LEU A 67 -18.13 -8.67 -8.64
N LEU A 68 -19.28 -8.04 -8.39
CA LEU A 68 -20.55 -8.42 -9.01
C LEU A 68 -20.50 -8.25 -10.55
N LYS A 69 -19.92 -7.14 -11.03
CA LYS A 69 -19.71 -6.93 -12.47
C LYS A 69 -18.77 -7.97 -13.08
N LEU A 70 -17.65 -8.29 -12.42
CA LEU A 70 -16.71 -9.31 -12.88
C LEU A 70 -17.36 -10.70 -12.95
N GLN A 71 -18.17 -11.06 -11.94
CA GLN A 71 -18.93 -12.31 -11.94
C GLN A 71 -19.97 -12.35 -13.06
N THR A 72 -20.63 -11.22 -13.34
CA THR A 72 -21.63 -11.11 -14.42
C THR A 72 -20.97 -11.28 -15.80
N ILE A 73 -19.85 -10.58 -16.03
CA ILE A 73 -19.06 -10.72 -17.27
C ILE A 73 -18.59 -12.16 -17.43
N ARG A 74 -18.02 -12.77 -16.38
CA ARG A 74 -17.55 -14.17 -16.42
C ARG A 74 -18.68 -15.16 -16.72
N LYS A 75 -19.87 -14.97 -16.16
CA LYS A 75 -21.04 -15.82 -16.46
C LYS A 75 -21.46 -15.68 -17.93
N ASN A 76 -21.52 -14.45 -18.44
CA ASN A 76 -21.90 -14.17 -19.83
C ASN A 76 -20.86 -14.71 -20.84
N THR A 77 -19.56 -14.55 -20.55
CA THR A 77 -18.48 -15.10 -21.39
C THR A 77 -18.42 -16.63 -21.33
N SER A 78 -18.78 -17.26 -20.21
CA SER A 78 -18.82 -18.72 -20.10
C SER A 78 -19.95 -19.36 -20.93
N SER A 79 -21.02 -18.62 -21.22
CA SER A 79 -22.07 -19.02 -22.18
C SER A 79 -21.63 -18.84 -23.65
N SER A 80 -20.59 -18.03 -23.90
CA SER A 80 -20.04 -17.71 -25.24
C SER A 80 -18.75 -18.49 -25.55
N LYS A 81 -18.53 -19.66 -24.96
CA LYS A 81 -17.33 -20.50 -25.16
C LYS A 81 -17.15 -21.11 -26.56
N PHE A 82 -17.85 -20.61 -27.58
CA PHE A 82 -17.73 -21.13 -28.95
C PHE A 82 -16.65 -20.44 -29.80
N CYS A 83 -16.14 -19.28 -29.40
CA CYS A 83 -15.07 -18.60 -30.13
C CYS A 83 -13.86 -18.43 -29.21
N ALA A 84 -12.73 -19.05 -29.57
CA ALA A 84 -11.45 -18.88 -28.90
C ALA A 84 -11.09 -17.39 -28.86
N ALA A 85 -11.19 -16.77 -27.68
CA ALA A 85 -10.72 -15.40 -27.50
C ALA A 85 -9.22 -15.34 -27.85
N PRO A 86 -8.75 -14.34 -28.60
CA PRO A 86 -7.35 -14.23 -28.95
C PRO A 86 -6.49 -14.20 -27.67
N ALA A 87 -5.36 -14.90 -27.66
CA ALA A 87 -4.50 -15.07 -26.48
C ALA A 87 -4.12 -13.74 -25.78
N ALA A 88 -4.07 -12.63 -26.52
CA ALA A 88 -3.83 -11.29 -26.00
C ALA A 88 -4.96 -10.78 -25.07
N GLU A 89 -6.22 -11.11 -25.34
CA GLU A 89 -7.36 -10.73 -24.49
C GLU A 89 -7.38 -11.54 -23.19
N GLU A 90 -7.05 -12.84 -23.25
CA GLU A 90 -6.95 -13.68 -22.06
C GLU A 90 -5.84 -13.19 -21.11
N MET A 91 -4.69 -12.77 -21.66
CA MET A 91 -3.59 -12.19 -20.88
C MET A 91 -3.98 -10.86 -20.21
N LYS A 92 -4.68 -9.97 -20.93
CA LYS A 92 -5.20 -8.71 -20.37
C LYS A 92 -6.19 -8.98 -19.24
N HIS A 93 -7.14 -9.88 -19.45
CA HIS A 93 -8.13 -10.25 -18.44
C HIS A 93 -7.47 -10.83 -17.17
N LYS A 94 -6.48 -11.72 -17.32
CA LYS A 94 -5.71 -12.24 -16.17
C LYS A 94 -4.98 -11.13 -15.39
N LYS A 95 -4.47 -10.11 -16.09
CA LYS A 95 -3.83 -8.94 -15.44
C LYS A 95 -4.85 -8.12 -14.66
N GLU A 96 -6.01 -7.84 -15.26
CA GLU A 96 -7.10 -7.09 -14.61
C GLU A 96 -7.62 -7.82 -13.36
N VAL A 97 -7.82 -9.13 -13.43
CA VAL A 97 -8.25 -9.94 -12.27
C VAL A 97 -7.21 -9.92 -11.15
N LYS A 98 -5.91 -9.97 -11.47
CA LYS A 98 -4.84 -9.85 -10.47
C LYS A 98 -4.81 -8.47 -9.81
N LEU A 99 -4.96 -7.40 -10.59
CA LEU A 99 -5.03 -6.03 -10.05
C LEU A 99 -6.28 -5.83 -9.19
N PHE A 100 -7.39 -6.44 -9.58
CA PHE A 100 -8.60 -6.44 -8.77
C PHE A 100 -8.39 -7.21 -7.45
N ALA A 101 -7.83 -8.42 -7.50
CA ALA A 101 -7.52 -9.20 -6.30
C ALA A 101 -6.55 -8.46 -5.37
N GLN A 102 -5.58 -7.74 -5.92
CA GLN A 102 -4.68 -6.86 -5.17
C GLN A 102 -5.44 -5.78 -4.42
N ALA A 103 -6.31 -5.01 -5.11
CA ALA A 103 -7.11 -3.97 -4.49
C ALA A 103 -8.02 -4.53 -3.38
N PHE A 104 -8.66 -5.67 -3.65
CA PHE A 104 -9.52 -6.35 -2.69
C PHE A 104 -8.77 -6.84 -1.44
N LEU A 105 -7.57 -7.42 -1.59
CA LEU A 105 -6.75 -7.85 -0.46
C LEU A 105 -6.25 -6.67 0.37
N ILE A 106 -5.85 -5.56 -0.27
CA ILE A 106 -5.47 -4.32 0.41
C ILE A 106 -6.66 -3.79 1.23
N SER A 107 -7.87 -3.81 0.64
CA SER A 107 -9.11 -3.41 1.29
C SER A 107 -9.37 -4.26 2.55
N ILE A 108 -9.23 -5.60 2.47
CA ILE A 108 -9.37 -6.50 3.62
C ILE A 108 -8.34 -6.18 4.71
N VAL A 109 -7.06 -6.02 4.37
CA VAL A 109 -6.00 -5.73 5.37
C VAL A 109 -6.30 -4.42 6.10
N ASN A 110 -6.68 -3.37 5.37
CA ASN A 110 -7.07 -2.10 5.97
C ASN A 110 -8.35 -2.22 6.81
N SER A 111 -9.31 -3.05 6.40
CA SER A 111 -10.54 -3.33 7.17
C SER A 111 -10.21 -3.91 8.54
N VAL A 112 -9.38 -4.95 8.56
CA VAL A 112 -8.98 -5.65 9.78
C VAL A 112 -8.26 -4.69 10.71
N MET A 113 -7.33 -3.88 10.18
CA MET A 113 -6.66 -2.83 10.94
C MET A 113 -7.66 -1.86 11.58
N CYS A 114 -8.60 -1.29 10.81
CA CYS A 114 -9.58 -0.34 11.34
C CYS A 114 -10.46 -0.95 12.44
N ILE A 115 -10.90 -2.21 12.27
CA ILE A 115 -11.69 -2.93 13.28
C ILE A 115 -10.87 -3.17 14.55
N CYS A 116 -9.60 -3.59 14.39
CA CYS A 116 -8.68 -3.78 15.51
C CYS A 116 -8.46 -2.47 16.28
N PHE A 117 -8.24 -1.37 15.55
CA PHE A 117 -7.87 -0.08 16.11
C PHE A 117 -9.04 0.67 16.75
N ASN A 118 -10.24 0.64 16.15
CA ASN A 118 -11.39 1.40 16.64
C ASN A 118 -12.34 0.59 17.53
N TRP A 119 -12.54 -0.69 17.20
CA TRP A 119 -13.59 -1.48 17.85
C TRP A 119 -13.03 -2.44 18.89
N ILE A 120 -12.00 -3.21 18.55
CA ILE A 120 -11.42 -4.21 19.46
C ILE A 120 -10.65 -3.52 20.59
N SER A 121 -9.87 -2.49 20.29
CA SER A 121 -9.09 -1.73 21.27
C SER A 121 -9.95 -1.14 22.42
N ALA A 122 -11.22 -0.82 22.14
CA ALA A 122 -12.15 -0.27 23.13
C ALA A 122 -12.52 -1.27 24.24
N TYR A 123 -12.45 -2.56 23.96
CA TYR A 123 -12.80 -3.64 24.91
C TYR A 123 -11.58 -4.34 25.50
N ILE A 124 -10.38 -4.11 24.96
CA ILE A 124 -9.16 -4.74 25.45
C ILE A 124 -8.62 -3.95 26.65
N PRO A 125 -8.37 -4.61 27.80
CA PRO A 125 -7.78 -3.94 28.96
C PRO A 125 -6.37 -3.42 28.63
N LYS A 126 -5.97 -2.35 29.33
CA LYS A 126 -4.67 -1.70 29.18
C LYS A 126 -3.54 -2.74 29.35
N GLY A 127 -2.61 -2.78 28.40
CA GLY A 127 -1.47 -3.70 28.45
C GLY A 127 -0.94 -4.07 27.07
N PHE A 128 -0.13 -5.12 27.00
CA PHE A 128 0.51 -5.56 25.75
C PHE A 128 -0.50 -5.94 24.65
N CYS A 129 -1.65 -6.51 25.01
CA CYS A 129 -2.71 -6.80 24.05
C CYS A 129 -3.27 -5.54 23.38
N LEU A 130 -3.38 -4.42 24.10
CA LEU A 130 -3.82 -3.15 23.53
C LEU A 130 -2.82 -2.66 22.47
N PHE A 131 -1.52 -2.70 22.78
CA PHE A 131 -0.45 -2.39 21.83
C PHE A 131 -0.52 -3.26 20.56
N LEU A 132 -0.76 -4.56 20.72
CA LEU A 132 -0.88 -5.48 19.58
C LEU A 132 -2.07 -5.14 18.67
N CYS A 133 -3.21 -4.76 19.26
CA CYS A 133 -4.43 -4.43 18.52
C CYS A 133 -4.41 -3.02 17.91
N THR A 134 -3.60 -2.10 18.43
CA THR A 134 -3.53 -0.71 17.94
C THR A 134 -2.27 -0.51 17.09
N THR A 135 -1.15 -0.16 17.73
CA THR A 135 0.08 0.26 17.07
C THR A 135 0.70 -0.85 16.24
N TYR A 136 0.81 -2.08 16.76
CA TYR A 136 1.39 -3.17 15.98
C TYR A 136 0.53 -3.54 14.77
N ALA A 137 -0.80 -3.64 14.94
CA ALA A 137 -1.72 -3.92 13.84
C ALA A 137 -1.68 -2.82 12.76
N TRP A 138 -1.53 -1.55 13.17
CA TRP A 138 -1.39 -0.41 12.27
C TRP A 138 -0.08 -0.46 11.47
N GLU A 139 1.06 -0.71 12.12
CA GLU A 139 2.34 -0.83 11.40
C GLU A 139 2.37 -2.07 10.49
N LEU A 140 1.85 -3.20 10.98
CA LEU A 140 1.79 -4.44 10.21
C LEU A 140 0.92 -4.29 8.96
N SER A 141 -0.20 -3.58 9.04
CA SER A 141 -1.06 -3.36 7.87
C SER A 141 -0.32 -2.58 6.78
N HIS A 142 0.43 -1.53 7.11
CA HIS A 142 1.23 -0.76 6.14
C HIS A 142 2.26 -1.64 5.42
N VAL A 143 2.94 -2.52 6.18
CA VAL A 143 3.88 -3.49 5.61
C VAL A 143 3.17 -4.48 4.69
N LEU A 144 2.05 -5.04 5.12
CA LEU A 144 1.28 -6.01 4.34
C LEU A 144 0.72 -5.39 3.05
N VAL A 145 0.23 -4.15 3.11
CA VAL A 145 -0.24 -3.40 1.93
C VAL A 145 0.91 -3.23 0.93
N GLY A 146 2.09 -2.80 1.40
CA GLY A 146 3.29 -2.69 0.55
C GLY A 146 3.69 -4.03 -0.08
N PHE A 147 3.65 -5.11 0.71
CA PHE A 147 3.97 -6.45 0.23
C PHE A 147 2.97 -6.95 -0.84
N ILE A 148 1.67 -6.76 -0.62
CA ILE A 148 0.62 -7.14 -1.58
C ILE A 148 0.81 -6.39 -2.90
N LEU A 149 1.14 -5.09 -2.86
CA LEU A 149 1.43 -4.29 -4.05
C LEU A 149 2.60 -4.87 -4.87
N ILE A 150 3.71 -5.19 -4.22
CA ILE A 150 4.90 -5.75 -4.88
C ILE A 150 4.61 -7.13 -5.45
N TRP A 151 3.84 -7.96 -4.73
CA TRP A 151 3.53 -9.32 -5.14
C TRP A 151 2.65 -9.39 -6.38
N PHE A 152 1.58 -8.59 -6.43
CA PHE A 152 0.59 -8.64 -7.51
C PHE A 152 0.96 -7.77 -8.72
N ASN A 153 1.86 -6.80 -8.57
CA ASN A 153 2.24 -5.90 -9.66
C ASN A 153 3.64 -6.23 -10.24
N PRO A 154 3.71 -7.01 -11.34
CA PRO A 154 4.98 -7.41 -11.94
C PRO A 154 5.76 -6.23 -12.53
N GLU A 155 5.10 -5.12 -12.87
CA GLU A 155 5.81 -3.92 -13.36
C GLU A 155 6.59 -3.24 -12.24
N ILE A 156 6.00 -3.11 -11.05
CA ILE A 156 6.71 -2.59 -9.86
C ILE A 156 7.91 -3.47 -9.54
N ARG A 157 7.73 -4.79 -9.55
CA ARG A 157 8.85 -5.74 -9.32
C ARG A 157 9.97 -5.57 -10.36
N ARG A 158 9.62 -5.37 -11.63
CA ARG A 158 10.61 -5.12 -12.70
C ARG A 158 11.37 -3.80 -12.48
N HIS A 159 10.68 -2.73 -12.07
CA HIS A 159 11.32 -1.45 -11.76
C HIS A 159 12.23 -1.54 -10.53
N LEU A 160 11.83 -2.27 -9.49
CA LEU A 160 12.65 -2.48 -8.29
C LEU A 160 13.97 -3.20 -8.63
N VAL A 161 13.95 -4.24 -9.47
CA VAL A 161 15.17 -4.91 -9.94
C VAL A 161 16.04 -3.98 -10.80
N GLY A 162 15.43 -3.12 -11.62
CA GLY A 162 16.16 -2.11 -12.39
C GLY A 162 16.87 -1.07 -11.52
N VAL A 163 16.19 -0.59 -10.47
CA VAL A 163 16.79 0.30 -9.46
C VAL A 163 17.90 -0.41 -8.70
N GLN A 164 17.73 -1.67 -8.33
CA GLN A 164 18.78 -2.46 -7.68
C GLN A 164 20.01 -2.60 -8.58
N HIS A 165 19.84 -2.87 -9.87
CA HIS A 165 20.95 -2.90 -10.83
C HIS A 165 21.66 -1.55 -10.95
N PHE A 166 20.90 -0.45 -11.00
CA PHE A 166 21.46 0.90 -11.04
C PHE A 166 22.22 1.25 -9.76
N LEU A 167 21.68 0.91 -8.59
CA LEU A 167 22.36 1.11 -7.31
C LEU A 167 23.62 0.25 -7.21
N ASN A 168 23.58 -1.00 -7.67
CA ASN A 168 24.77 -1.86 -7.73
C ASN A 168 25.83 -1.29 -8.69
N TYR A 169 25.43 -0.70 -9.81
CA TYR A 169 26.32 0.01 -10.74
C TYR A 169 26.98 1.24 -10.10
N LEU A 170 26.22 2.04 -9.35
CA LEU A 170 26.77 3.20 -8.62
C LEU A 170 27.69 2.79 -7.47
N THR A 171 27.43 1.63 -6.84
CA THR A 171 28.19 1.16 -5.67
C THR A 171 29.49 0.44 -6.06
N ASN A 172 29.59 -0.11 -7.29
CA ASN A 172 30.80 -0.78 -7.81
C ASN A 172 31.25 -0.22 -9.16
N PRO A 173 31.84 1.00 -9.21
CA PRO A 173 32.34 1.58 -10.47
C PRO A 173 33.59 0.88 -11.04
N THR A 174 34.25 0.02 -10.27
CA THR A 174 35.58 -0.54 -10.57
C THR A 174 35.60 -1.58 -11.71
N SER A 175 34.47 -2.23 -12.02
CA SER A 175 34.44 -3.26 -13.08
C SER A 175 34.48 -2.70 -14.51
N THR A 176 34.18 -1.41 -14.70
CA THR A 176 34.14 -0.80 -16.04
C THR A 176 35.53 -0.31 -16.49
N ILE A 177 36.43 0.00 -15.54
CA ILE A 177 37.79 0.42 -15.86
C ILE A 177 38.64 -0.75 -16.33
N ASP A 178 38.46 -1.96 -15.77
CA ASP A 178 39.21 -3.15 -16.20
C ASP A 178 38.87 -3.59 -17.63
N ILE A 179 37.61 -3.43 -18.08
CA ILE A 179 37.21 -3.75 -19.46
C ILE A 179 37.83 -2.77 -20.47
N LEU A 180 37.95 -1.48 -20.11
CA LEU A 180 38.65 -0.48 -20.93
C LEU A 180 40.17 -0.66 -20.93
N HIS A 181 40.76 -1.13 -19.82
CA HIS A 181 42.19 -1.39 -19.74
C HIS A 181 42.61 -2.68 -20.46
N MET A 182 41.73 -3.70 -20.55
CA MET A 182 41.98 -4.91 -21.35
C MET A 182 41.80 -4.70 -22.87
N SER A 183 40.98 -3.72 -23.29
CA SER A 183 40.82 -3.38 -24.71
C SER A 183 42.04 -2.66 -25.31
N ASN A 184 42.87 -2.00 -24.50
CA ASN A 184 44.05 -1.25 -24.97
C ASN A 184 45.33 -2.09 -25.10
N HIS A 185 45.28 -3.40 -24.78
CA HIS A 185 46.44 -4.29 -24.82
C HIS A 185 46.34 -5.44 -25.84
N ALA A 186 45.42 -5.37 -26.82
CA ALA A 186 45.43 -6.32 -27.94
C ALA A 186 46.65 -6.06 -28.86
N PRO A 187 47.59 -7.02 -29.03
CA PRO A 187 48.77 -6.81 -29.87
C PRO A 187 48.39 -6.86 -31.36
N SER A 188 48.84 -5.86 -32.11
CA SER A 188 48.73 -5.82 -33.58
C SER A 188 49.50 -7.00 -34.19
N ARG A 189 48.80 -7.98 -34.75
CA ARG A 189 49.40 -8.97 -35.64
C ARG A 189 49.58 -8.35 -37.03
N ASN A 190 50.86 -8.16 -37.38
CA ASN A 190 51.34 -8.02 -38.76
C ASN A 190 51.09 -9.31 -39.55
#